data_AF-A0A9R1LUD1-F1
#
_entry.id   AF-A0A9R1LUD1-F1
#
_cell.length_a   1.000
_cell.length_b   1.000
_cell.length_c   1.000
_cell.angle_alpha   90.00
_cell.angle_beta   90.00
_cell.angle_gamma   90.00
#
_symmetry.space_group_name_H-M   'P 1'
#
loop_
_entity.id
_entity.type
_entity.pdbx_description
1 polymer ?
#
loop_
_entity_poly.entity_id
_entity_poly.type
_entity_poly.pdbx_seq_one_letter_code
_entity_poly.pdbx_strand_id
1 'polypeptide(L)'
;GLLPRRPPPPLHCRRPAPPPMHFPAASCPRCSLLAVHRRLAPPPLPVPPLEPTVDPPKKDGASFSAGSGAGGAYRTGQGAASGGRRSGGAGYEEEQQKVLRASLLHVVPRMGWSESAMIAGARDVSVSPAIVGAFPRKEAALVEFFMDDCLQQLMDRVDAGEGELLKNLMLTERLSRLVRMRLEMQTPYISKWPQALSIQSQPANVSTSLKQRAVLVDEIWHAAGDSGSDIDWYVKRTVLGGIYSASEVYMLTDNSPEFHDTWTFVNRRIKDALDLQKSYKEVAYLTETLGAGIGGSIQGVLNKVFQK
;
A
#
# COMPACT_ATOMS: atom_id res chain seq x y z
N GLY A 1 44.44 -4.98 82.15
CA GLY A 1 44.63 -6.40 81.84
C GLY A 1 44.10 -6.69 80.46
N LEU A 2 45.00 -7.12 79.58
CA LEU A 2 44.82 -8.03 78.42
C LEU A 2 43.60 -7.84 77.47
N LEU A 3 43.89 -7.46 76.22
CA LEU A 3 43.01 -7.58 75.05
C LEU A 3 42.58 -9.04 74.78
N PRO A 4 41.39 -9.25 74.19
CA PRO A 4 41.18 -10.37 73.25
C PRO A 4 40.61 -9.87 71.91
N ARG A 5 41.34 -10.03 70.80
CA ARG A 5 41.24 -11.12 69.78
C ARG A 5 39.91 -11.18 68.99
N ARG A 6 40.02 -10.94 67.67
CA ARG A 6 38.98 -11.17 66.65
C ARG A 6 38.56 -12.65 66.56
N PRO A 7 37.29 -12.95 66.26
CA PRO A 7 36.86 -14.26 65.74
C PRO A 7 36.98 -14.36 64.19
N PRO A 8 37.05 -15.59 63.63
CA PRO A 8 37.31 -15.91 62.22
C PRO A 8 36.04 -15.91 61.32
N PRO A 9 36.17 -15.97 59.97
CA PRO A 9 35.02 -15.96 59.06
C PRO A 9 34.39 -17.36 58.89
N PRO A 10 33.07 -17.47 58.62
CA PRO A 10 32.47 -18.74 58.22
C PRO A 10 32.62 -19.03 56.73
N LEU A 11 32.90 -20.30 56.45
CA LEU A 11 33.17 -20.93 55.16
C LEU A 11 31.91 -21.10 54.28
N HIS A 12 32.14 -21.12 52.98
CA HIS A 12 31.19 -21.46 51.91
C HIS A 12 30.44 -22.78 52.11
N CYS A 13 29.13 -22.77 51.86
CA CYS A 13 28.37 -23.95 51.40
C CYS A 13 27.98 -23.77 49.93
N ARG A 14 28.34 -24.75 49.11
CA ARG A 14 28.01 -24.87 47.67
C ARG A 14 26.80 -25.79 47.46
N ARG A 15 25.97 -25.43 46.46
CA ARG A 15 25.06 -26.25 45.59
C ARG A 15 23.70 -26.69 46.19
N PRO A 16 22.67 -27.05 45.36
CA PRO A 16 22.68 -27.38 43.92
C PRO A 16 21.58 -26.71 43.04
N ALA A 17 21.70 -26.89 41.71
CA ALA A 17 20.73 -26.50 40.68
C ALA A 17 19.52 -27.47 40.62
N PRO A 18 18.31 -27.00 40.21
CA PRO A 18 17.15 -27.87 40.00
C PRO A 18 17.12 -28.55 38.60
N PRO A 19 16.48 -29.74 38.48
CA PRO A 19 16.55 -30.65 37.32
C PRO A 19 15.57 -30.35 36.17
N PRO A 20 15.77 -30.98 34.97
CA PRO A 20 14.90 -30.82 33.81
C PRO A 20 13.71 -31.81 33.83
N MET A 21 12.56 -31.38 33.31
CA MET A 21 11.37 -32.23 33.15
C MET A 21 11.08 -32.47 31.66
N HIS A 22 11.02 -33.75 31.29
CA HIS A 22 10.70 -34.27 29.96
C HIS A 22 9.21 -34.61 29.81
N PHE A 23 8.77 -34.53 28.55
CA PHE A 23 7.47 -34.81 27.91
C PHE A 23 6.76 -36.15 28.26
N PRO A 24 5.51 -36.30 27.80
CA PRO A 24 5.30 -37.25 26.70
C PRO A 24 4.39 -36.76 25.55
N ALA A 25 4.57 -37.37 24.38
CA ALA A 25 3.78 -37.20 23.17
C ALA A 25 2.54 -38.13 23.14
N ALA A 26 1.46 -37.68 22.49
CA ALA A 26 0.37 -38.54 22.01
C ALA A 26 -0.42 -37.89 20.85
N SER A 27 -0.38 -38.55 19.68
CA SER A 27 -1.40 -38.79 18.64
C SER A 27 -2.41 -37.72 18.15
N CYS A 28 -2.33 -37.44 16.84
CA CYS A 28 -3.39 -37.06 15.86
C CYS A 28 -4.60 -38.05 15.86
N PRO A 29 -5.74 -37.89 15.10
CA PRO A 29 -6.11 -36.93 14.01
C PRO A 29 -7.60 -36.43 14.04
N ARG A 30 -8.04 -35.77 12.93
CA ARG A 30 -9.43 -35.46 12.47
C ARG A 30 -10.09 -34.13 12.92
N CYS A 31 -10.07 -33.15 12.03
CA CYS A 31 -11.30 -32.53 11.53
C CYS A 31 -11.11 -32.15 10.04
N SER A 32 -12.01 -32.67 9.20
CA SER A 32 -12.04 -32.57 7.74
C SER A 32 -12.12 -31.12 7.27
N LEU A 33 -11.32 -30.70 6.28
CA LEU A 33 -11.66 -30.78 4.85
C LEU A 33 -13.11 -30.36 4.54
N LEU A 34 -13.28 -29.07 4.29
CA LEU A 34 -14.26 -28.55 3.34
C LEU A 34 -13.50 -27.68 2.33
N ALA A 35 -13.11 -28.34 1.23
CA ALA A 35 -12.75 -27.70 -0.02
C ALA A 35 -13.89 -26.78 -0.47
N VAL A 36 -13.60 -25.51 -0.74
CA VAL A 36 -13.32 -25.00 -2.09
C VAL A 36 -14.37 -25.45 -3.11
N HIS A 37 -15.37 -24.61 -3.34
CA HIS A 37 -15.85 -24.28 -4.68
C HIS A 37 -16.66 -22.98 -4.61
N ARG A 38 -15.96 -21.84 -4.58
CA ARG A 38 -16.53 -20.61 -5.14
C ARG A 38 -15.78 -20.36 -6.44
N ARG A 39 -16.49 -20.57 -7.55
CA ARG A 39 -16.03 -20.26 -8.90
C ARG A 39 -15.54 -18.81 -8.91
N LEU A 40 -14.23 -18.61 -9.01
CA LEU A 40 -13.67 -17.35 -9.47
C LEU A 40 -14.15 -17.21 -10.91
N ALA A 41 -15.07 -16.27 -11.14
CA ALA A 41 -15.36 -15.81 -12.49
C ALA A 41 -14.05 -15.20 -13.04
N PRO A 42 -13.61 -15.56 -14.27
CA PRO A 42 -12.47 -14.90 -14.86
C PRO A 42 -12.77 -13.40 -15.05
N PRO A 43 -11.78 -12.51 -14.87
CA PRO A 43 -11.95 -11.08 -15.13
C PRO A 43 -12.36 -10.84 -16.59
N PRO A 44 -13.18 -9.82 -16.88
CA PRO A 44 -13.61 -9.53 -18.24
C PRO A 44 -12.42 -9.25 -19.16
N LEU A 45 -12.42 -9.85 -20.34
CA LEU A 45 -11.42 -9.60 -21.39
C LEU A 45 -11.42 -8.13 -21.80
N PRO A 46 -10.25 -7.59 -22.24
CA PRO A 46 -10.15 -6.20 -22.68
C PRO A 46 -11.04 -5.94 -23.91
N VAL A 47 -11.69 -4.78 -23.91
CA VAL A 47 -12.58 -4.31 -24.97
C VAL A 47 -11.76 -4.07 -26.25
N PRO A 48 -12.17 -4.59 -27.42
CA PRO A 48 -11.45 -4.33 -28.68
C PRO A 48 -11.54 -2.85 -29.10
N PRO A 49 -10.58 -2.34 -29.91
CA PRO A 49 -10.53 -0.94 -30.30
C PRO A 49 -11.77 -0.50 -31.09
N LEU A 50 -12.25 0.71 -30.82
CA LEU A 50 -13.36 1.36 -31.52
C LEU A 50 -13.10 1.44 -33.02
N GLU A 51 -13.99 0.85 -33.83
CA GLU A 51 -14.04 1.10 -35.26
C GLU A 51 -14.61 2.49 -35.57
N PRO A 52 -14.16 3.15 -36.67
CA PRO A 52 -14.55 4.51 -37.00
C PRO A 52 -16.03 4.60 -37.41
N THR A 53 -16.76 5.50 -36.77
CA THR A 53 -18.16 5.81 -37.06
C THR A 53 -18.31 6.48 -38.44
N VAL A 54 -19.08 5.86 -39.33
CA VAL A 54 -19.56 6.44 -40.58
C VAL A 54 -20.93 7.07 -40.32
N ASP A 55 -21.05 8.38 -40.48
CA ASP A 55 -22.32 9.12 -40.40
C ASP A 55 -23.23 8.85 -41.61
N PRO A 56 -24.52 8.54 -41.42
CA PRO A 56 -25.52 8.62 -42.49
C PRO A 56 -26.29 9.97 -42.48
N PRO A 57 -26.88 10.38 -43.62
CA PRO A 57 -27.14 11.78 -43.94
C PRO A 57 -28.49 12.34 -43.43
N LYS A 58 -28.52 13.68 -43.31
CA LYS A 58 -29.68 14.55 -43.08
C LYS A 58 -30.87 14.22 -43.99
N LYS A 59 -32.08 14.28 -43.42
CA LYS A 59 -33.33 14.52 -44.16
C LYS A 59 -34.16 15.60 -43.48
N ASP A 60 -34.57 16.55 -44.30
CA ASP A 60 -35.38 17.71 -44.00
C ASP A 60 -36.86 17.38 -43.78
N GLY A 61 -37.52 18.24 -43.00
CA GLY A 61 -38.88 18.71 -43.23
C GLY A 61 -40.06 17.76 -42.97
N ALA A 62 -40.92 18.12 -42.02
CA ALA A 62 -42.27 18.62 -42.34
C ALA A 62 -43.07 18.91 -41.06
N SER A 63 -43.76 20.04 -41.11
CA SER A 63 -44.72 20.59 -40.16
C SER A 63 -46.01 19.76 -40.10
N PHE A 64 -46.65 19.68 -38.93
CA PHE A 64 -48.12 19.68 -38.82
C PHE A 64 -48.57 20.31 -37.50
N SER A 65 -49.53 21.22 -37.62
CA SER A 65 -50.21 21.94 -36.54
C SER A 65 -51.57 21.31 -36.22
N ALA A 66 -51.93 21.28 -34.94
CA ALA A 66 -53.29 21.38 -34.38
C ALA A 66 -53.11 21.47 -32.85
N GLY A 67 -53.75 22.32 -32.04
CA GLY A 67 -54.94 23.13 -32.23
C GLY A 67 -55.77 23.07 -30.93
N SER A 68 -55.63 24.11 -30.09
CA SER A 68 -56.62 24.66 -29.13
C SER A 68 -57.07 23.88 -27.88
N GLY A 69 -57.05 24.59 -26.74
CA GLY A 69 -57.88 24.29 -25.55
C GLY A 69 -57.49 25.09 -24.29
N ALA A 70 -58.31 26.08 -23.94
CA ALA A 70 -58.22 26.99 -22.77
C ALA A 70 -58.16 26.27 -21.41
N GLY A 71 -57.77 26.84 -20.27
CA GLY A 71 -57.46 28.20 -19.85
C GLY A 71 -57.23 28.17 -18.31
N GLY A 72 -56.69 29.22 -17.72
CA GLY A 72 -56.58 29.31 -16.26
C GLY A 72 -55.44 30.19 -15.78
N ALA A 73 -55.72 31.48 -15.65
CA ALA A 73 -54.82 32.46 -15.04
C ALA A 73 -54.69 32.23 -13.52
N TYR A 74 -53.47 32.23 -13.01
CA TYR A 74 -53.16 32.81 -11.71
C TYR A 74 -51.82 33.55 -11.80
N ARG A 75 -51.86 34.80 -11.31
CA ARG A 75 -50.80 35.79 -11.35
C ARG A 75 -49.83 35.57 -10.19
N THR A 76 -48.54 35.55 -10.53
CA THR A 76 -47.42 36.21 -9.83
C THR A 76 -47.44 36.29 -8.30
N GLY A 77 -46.55 35.49 -7.68
CA GLY A 77 -45.86 35.85 -6.45
C GLY A 77 -44.36 35.66 -6.67
N GLN A 78 -43.66 36.75 -7.01
CA GLN A 78 -42.20 36.83 -6.99
C GLN A 78 -41.73 36.70 -5.53
N GLY A 79 -41.34 35.49 -5.15
CA GLY A 79 -40.42 35.24 -4.05
C GLY A 79 -39.13 34.72 -4.66
N ALA A 80 -38.16 35.60 -4.86
CA ALA A 80 -36.81 35.23 -5.25
C ALA A 80 -36.16 34.44 -4.10
N ALA A 81 -36.50 33.16 -3.98
CA ALA A 81 -35.66 32.20 -3.28
C ALA A 81 -34.51 31.85 -4.24
N SER A 82 -33.50 32.73 -4.28
CA SER A 82 -32.16 32.32 -4.70
C SER A 82 -31.65 31.33 -3.65
N GLY A 83 -32.18 30.11 -3.69
CA GLY A 83 -31.56 28.94 -3.10
C GLY A 83 -30.31 28.67 -3.91
N GLY A 84 -29.26 29.47 -3.68
CA GLY A 84 -27.92 29.09 -4.07
C GLY A 84 -27.72 27.70 -3.48
N ARG A 85 -27.60 26.69 -4.34
CA ARG A 85 -27.13 25.36 -3.95
C ARG A 85 -25.82 25.62 -3.23
N ARG A 86 -25.87 25.55 -1.89
CA ARG A 86 -24.69 25.70 -1.06
C ARG A 86 -23.66 24.72 -1.62
N SER A 87 -22.47 25.24 -1.84
CA SER A 87 -21.21 24.49 -1.88
C SER A 87 -20.97 23.81 -0.51
N GLY A 88 -21.98 23.12 0.03
CA GLY A 88 -21.98 22.54 1.36
C GLY A 88 -21.21 21.24 1.40
N GLY A 89 -21.14 20.51 0.28
CA GLY A 89 -20.31 19.30 0.16
C GLY A 89 -18.81 19.61 0.24
N ALA A 90 -18.34 20.58 -0.53
CA ALA A 90 -16.93 20.96 -0.55
C ALA A 90 -16.44 21.52 0.80
N GLY A 91 -17.25 22.35 1.47
CA GLY A 91 -16.90 22.84 2.80
C GLY A 91 -16.89 21.74 3.87
N TYR A 92 -17.80 20.76 3.75
CA TYR A 92 -17.88 19.65 4.68
C TYR A 92 -16.71 18.67 4.55
N GLU A 93 -16.32 18.34 3.32
CA GLU A 93 -15.12 17.53 3.04
C GLU A 93 -13.84 18.23 3.53
N GLU A 94 -13.74 19.54 3.36
CA GLU A 94 -12.61 20.34 3.86
C GLU A 94 -12.54 20.30 5.40
N GLU A 95 -13.68 20.41 6.10
CA GLU A 95 -13.74 20.24 7.56
C GLU A 95 -13.31 18.84 7.97
N GLN A 96 -13.76 17.79 7.28
CA GLN A 96 -13.35 16.42 7.56
C GLN A 96 -11.82 16.23 7.45
N GLN A 97 -11.21 16.76 6.39
CA GLN A 97 -9.75 16.71 6.19
C GLN A 97 -9.01 17.46 7.31
N LYS A 98 -9.49 18.65 7.70
CA LYS A 98 -8.92 19.42 8.83
C LYS A 98 -8.97 18.63 10.14
N VAL A 99 -10.10 17.97 10.42
CA VAL A 99 -10.26 17.12 11.61
C VAL A 99 -9.27 15.96 11.58
N LEU A 100 -9.21 15.19 10.49
CA LEU A 100 -8.30 14.04 10.36
C LEU A 100 -6.83 14.45 10.54
N ARG A 101 -6.42 15.57 9.93
CA ARG A 101 -5.07 16.12 10.09
C ARG A 101 -4.76 16.50 11.54
N ALA A 102 -5.67 17.21 12.22
CA ALA A 102 -5.50 17.57 13.62
C ALA A 102 -5.49 16.35 14.55
N SER A 103 -6.22 15.30 14.19
CA SER A 103 -6.31 14.05 14.96
C SER A 103 -4.97 13.33 15.09
N LEU A 104 -4.09 13.44 14.08
CA LEU A 104 -2.77 12.80 14.07
C LEU A 104 -1.91 13.23 15.27
N LEU A 105 -2.07 14.47 15.75
CA LEU A 105 -1.33 14.99 16.92
C LEU A 105 -1.65 14.22 18.21
N HIS A 106 -2.81 13.57 18.28
CA HIS A 106 -3.29 12.84 19.47
C HIS A 106 -2.99 11.34 19.45
N VAL A 107 -2.54 10.81 18.30
CA VAL A 107 -2.29 9.38 18.11
C VAL A 107 -1.18 8.88 19.04
N VAL A 108 -0.02 9.54 19.04
CA VAL A 108 1.16 9.05 19.78
C VAL A 108 1.06 9.29 21.29
N PRO A 109 0.68 10.48 21.78
CA PRO A 109 0.82 10.78 23.21
C PRO A 109 0.01 9.85 24.11
N ARG A 110 -1.23 9.53 23.74
CA ARG A 110 -2.14 8.73 24.59
C ARG A 110 -3.17 7.88 23.84
N MET A 111 -3.70 8.35 22.71
CA MET A 111 -4.98 7.82 22.20
C MET A 111 -4.85 6.69 21.18
N GLY A 112 -3.68 6.52 20.55
CA GLY A 112 -3.51 5.61 19.43
C GLY A 112 -4.38 5.98 18.23
N TRP A 113 -4.51 5.05 17.29
CA TRP A 113 -5.41 5.17 16.15
C TRP A 113 -6.85 4.89 16.61
N SER A 114 -7.53 5.92 17.12
CA SER A 114 -8.83 5.79 17.79
C SER A 114 -9.83 6.90 17.45
N GLU A 115 -11.12 6.62 17.61
CA GLU A 115 -12.19 7.63 17.56
C GLU A 115 -11.96 8.78 18.56
N SER A 116 -11.38 8.49 19.74
CA SER A 116 -11.04 9.52 20.73
C SER A 116 -10.02 10.54 20.19
N ALA A 117 -9.03 10.09 19.41
CA ALA A 117 -8.08 10.98 18.74
C ALA A 117 -8.80 11.89 17.74
N MET A 118 -9.82 11.37 17.05
CA MET A 118 -10.64 12.13 16.11
C MET A 118 -11.51 13.18 16.81
N ILE A 119 -12.11 12.84 17.95
CA ILE A 119 -12.88 13.77 18.77
C ILE A 119 -11.98 14.90 19.29
N ALA A 120 -10.75 14.58 19.71
CA ALA A 120 -9.78 15.58 20.14
C ALA A 120 -9.36 16.51 18.98
N GLY A 121 -9.03 15.93 17.81
CA GLY A 121 -8.72 16.69 16.61
C GLY A 121 -9.84 17.63 16.17
N ALA A 122 -11.10 17.21 16.27
CA ALA A 122 -12.25 18.06 15.96
C ALA A 122 -12.34 19.28 16.88
N ARG A 123 -12.08 19.10 18.18
CA ARG A 123 -12.06 20.20 19.15
C ARG A 123 -10.95 21.20 18.87
N ASP A 124 -9.76 20.73 18.49
CA ASP A 124 -8.61 21.60 18.20
C ASP A 124 -8.86 22.53 17.01
N VAL A 125 -9.63 22.08 16.01
CA VAL A 125 -10.00 22.89 14.84
C VAL A 125 -11.36 23.58 14.99
N SER A 126 -11.92 23.63 16.21
CA SER A 126 -13.21 24.27 16.51
C SER A 126 -14.40 23.72 15.70
N VAL A 127 -14.34 22.44 15.33
CA VAL A 127 -15.44 21.71 14.66
C VAL A 127 -16.18 20.84 15.69
N SER A 128 -17.50 20.72 15.53
CA SER A 128 -18.31 19.87 16.42
C SER A 128 -17.83 18.40 16.39
N PRO A 129 -17.61 17.75 17.55
CA PRO A 129 -17.23 16.33 17.60
C PRO A 129 -18.21 15.38 16.88
N ALA A 130 -19.45 15.81 16.64
CA ALA A 130 -20.43 15.04 15.88
C ALA A 130 -19.98 14.72 14.44
N ILE A 131 -19.06 15.50 13.87
CA ILE A 131 -18.47 15.22 12.54
C ILE A 131 -17.81 13.84 12.47
N VAL A 132 -17.32 13.33 13.61
CA VAL A 132 -16.68 12.02 13.68
C VAL A 132 -17.64 10.90 13.27
N GLY A 133 -18.94 11.07 13.54
CA GLY A 133 -19.98 10.12 13.13
C GLY A 133 -20.17 9.98 11.62
N ALA A 134 -19.61 10.89 10.81
CA ALA A 134 -19.69 10.83 9.37
C ALA A 134 -18.55 10.05 8.70
N PHE A 135 -17.47 9.70 9.43
CA PHE A 135 -16.40 8.89 8.86
C PHE A 135 -16.80 7.41 8.83
N PRO A 136 -16.89 6.79 7.65
CA PRO A 136 -17.14 5.35 7.58
C PRO A 136 -15.94 4.61 8.18
N ARG A 137 -16.20 3.59 9.00
CA ARG A 137 -15.15 2.76 9.64
C ARG A 137 -14.18 3.54 10.55
N LYS A 138 -14.48 4.81 10.87
CA LYS A 138 -13.85 5.65 11.91
C LYS A 138 -12.32 5.60 11.92
N GLU A 139 -11.72 4.80 12.80
CA GLU A 139 -10.27 4.67 12.94
C GLU A 139 -9.58 4.27 11.64
N ALA A 140 -10.24 3.45 10.82
CA ALA A 140 -9.71 3.08 9.51
C ALA A 140 -9.58 4.30 8.59
N ALA A 141 -10.55 5.23 8.62
CA ALA A 141 -10.47 6.46 7.83
C ALA A 141 -9.31 7.36 8.28
N LEU A 142 -8.97 7.36 9.58
CA LEU A 142 -7.80 8.08 10.09
C LEU A 142 -6.48 7.47 9.60
N VAL A 143 -6.38 6.13 9.61
CA VAL A 143 -5.19 5.44 9.06
C VAL A 143 -5.09 5.64 7.55
N GLU A 144 -6.21 5.51 6.83
CA GLU A 144 -6.27 5.73 5.38
C GLU A 144 -5.83 7.15 5.00
N PHE A 145 -6.35 8.16 5.72
CA PHE A 145 -5.92 9.55 5.54
C PHE A 145 -4.41 9.72 5.73
N PHE A 146 -3.83 9.12 6.79
CA PHE A 146 -2.39 9.19 7.00
C PHE A 146 -1.59 8.52 5.87
N MET A 147 -2.08 7.40 5.35
CA MET A 147 -1.43 6.71 4.24
C MET A 147 -1.43 7.54 2.95
N ASP A 148 -2.56 8.19 2.64
CA ASP A 148 -2.70 9.08 1.49
C ASP A 148 -1.87 10.36 1.65
N ASP A 149 -1.88 10.97 2.84
CA ASP A 149 -1.08 12.17 3.15
C ASP A 149 0.43 11.89 3.02
N CYS A 150 0.89 10.72 3.48
CA CYS A 150 2.28 10.30 3.29
C CYS A 150 2.64 10.06 1.81
N LEU A 151 1.71 9.52 1.02
CA LEU A 151 1.95 9.37 -0.42
C LEU A 151 2.06 10.74 -1.10
N GLN A 152 1.15 11.67 -0.79
CA GLN A 152 1.20 13.03 -1.32
C GLN A 152 2.51 13.72 -0.93
N GLN A 153 2.90 13.65 0.34
CA GLN A 153 4.19 14.20 0.80
C GLN A 153 5.39 13.57 0.09
N LEU A 154 5.34 12.28 -0.26
CA LEU A 154 6.42 11.63 -1.00
C LEU A 154 6.52 12.22 -2.40
N MET A 155 5.40 12.39 -3.10
CA MET A 155 5.37 12.97 -4.43
C MET A 155 5.78 14.44 -4.42
N ASP A 156 5.28 15.22 -3.46
CA ASP A 156 5.68 16.62 -3.27
C ASP A 156 7.20 16.75 -3.09
N ARG A 157 7.85 15.84 -2.34
CA ARG A 157 9.31 15.83 -2.19
C ARG A 157 10.03 15.49 -3.49
N VAL A 158 9.52 14.50 -4.23
CA VAL A 158 10.05 14.14 -5.56
C VAL A 158 9.99 15.33 -6.50
N ASP A 159 8.86 16.02 -6.57
CA ASP A 159 8.65 17.17 -7.44
C ASP A 159 9.43 18.41 -6.99
N ALA A 160 9.64 18.60 -5.68
CA ALA A 160 10.37 19.73 -5.11
C ALA A 160 11.91 19.65 -5.27
N GLY A 161 12.44 18.60 -5.91
CA GLY A 161 13.86 18.51 -6.28
C GLY A 161 14.53 17.17 -5.99
N GLU A 162 13.92 16.30 -5.17
CA GLU A 162 14.46 14.94 -4.97
C GLU A 162 14.48 14.14 -6.28
N GLY A 163 13.54 14.39 -7.20
CA GLY A 163 13.50 13.76 -8.51
C GLY A 163 14.79 13.98 -9.32
N GLU A 164 15.38 15.18 -9.29
CA GLU A 164 16.65 15.45 -9.97
C GLU A 164 17.83 14.74 -9.30
N LEU A 165 17.83 14.64 -7.98
CA LEU A 165 18.84 13.86 -7.25
C LEU A 165 18.74 12.38 -7.59
N LEU A 166 17.53 11.85 -7.71
CA LEU A 166 17.29 10.45 -8.08
C LEU A 166 17.83 10.12 -9.47
N LYS A 167 17.71 11.02 -10.46
CA LYS A 167 18.20 10.77 -11.84
C LYS A 167 19.69 10.43 -11.92
N ASN A 168 20.51 10.95 -11.00
CA ASN A 168 21.95 10.68 -10.97
C ASN A 168 22.32 9.35 -10.30
N LEU A 169 21.37 8.70 -9.63
CA LEU A 169 21.57 7.45 -8.90
C LEU A 169 21.27 6.23 -9.77
N MET A 170 21.80 5.08 -9.36
CA MET A 170 21.43 3.78 -9.93
C MET A 170 19.98 3.42 -9.56
N LEU A 171 19.28 2.64 -10.38
CA LEU A 171 17.89 2.24 -10.10
C LEU A 171 17.70 1.63 -8.70
N THR A 172 18.64 0.78 -8.25
CA THR A 172 18.65 0.21 -6.90
C THR A 172 18.61 1.29 -5.83
N GLU A 173 19.47 2.31 -5.94
CA GLU A 173 19.58 3.41 -4.99
C GLU A 173 18.34 4.31 -5.02
N ARG A 174 17.77 4.55 -6.22
CA ARG A 174 16.52 5.31 -6.37
C ARG A 174 15.37 4.64 -5.62
N LEU A 175 15.16 3.35 -5.87
CA LEU A 175 14.10 2.57 -5.22
C LEU A 175 14.31 2.51 -3.71
N SER A 176 15.55 2.27 -3.26
CA SER A 176 15.89 2.28 -1.84
C SER A 176 15.60 3.61 -1.18
N ARG A 177 15.97 4.73 -1.81
CA ARG A 177 15.75 6.08 -1.28
C ARG A 177 14.26 6.39 -1.20
N LEU A 178 13.48 6.08 -2.24
CA LEU A 178 12.02 6.28 -2.26
C LEU A 178 11.31 5.46 -1.17
N VAL A 179 11.64 4.17 -1.05
CA VAL A 179 11.06 3.29 0.01
C VAL A 179 11.44 3.81 1.40
N ARG A 180 12.70 4.20 1.60
CA ARG A 180 13.18 4.78 2.86
C ARG A 180 12.42 6.07 3.21
N MET A 181 12.35 7.03 2.29
CA MET A 181 11.63 8.29 2.51
C MET A 181 10.18 8.05 2.94
N ARG A 182 9.50 7.07 2.32
CA ARG A 182 8.13 6.72 2.70
C ARG A 182 8.04 6.11 4.09
N LEU A 183 8.95 5.20 4.44
CA LEU A 183 8.95 4.55 5.76
C LEU A 183 9.32 5.52 6.88
N GLU A 184 10.23 6.46 6.63
CA GLU A 184 10.64 7.50 7.60
C GLU A 184 9.46 8.37 8.06
N MET A 185 8.43 8.56 7.23
CA MET A 185 7.21 9.28 7.62
C MET A 185 6.43 8.57 8.74
N GLN A 186 6.65 7.27 8.94
CA GLN A 186 6.02 6.48 9.99
C GLN A 186 6.78 6.56 11.32
N THR A 187 8.03 7.01 11.30
CA THR A 187 8.90 7.09 12.49
C THR A 187 8.24 7.78 13.69
N PRO A 188 7.56 8.94 13.55
CA PRO A 188 6.89 9.59 14.69
C PRO A 188 5.79 8.72 15.32
N TYR A 189 5.21 7.82 14.53
CA TYR A 189 4.06 6.97 14.92
C TYR A 189 4.45 5.53 15.23
N ILE A 190 5.74 5.17 15.20
CA ILE A 190 6.20 3.78 15.22
C ILE A 190 5.68 2.99 16.45
N SER A 191 5.58 3.64 17.60
CA SER A 191 5.08 3.04 18.85
C SER A 191 3.59 2.65 18.81
N LYS A 192 2.82 3.24 17.89
CA LYS A 192 1.40 2.96 17.63
C LYS A 192 1.16 2.33 16.26
N TRP A 193 2.20 2.18 15.44
CA TRP A 193 2.07 1.63 14.09
C TRP A 193 1.59 0.17 14.04
N PRO A 194 1.93 -0.72 15.00
CA PRO A 194 1.32 -2.06 15.05
C PRO A 194 -0.22 -2.03 15.12
N GLN A 195 -0.80 -1.04 15.80
CA GLN A 195 -2.25 -0.84 15.84
C GLN A 195 -2.81 -0.44 14.47
N ALA A 196 -2.16 0.48 13.76
CA ALA A 196 -2.56 0.87 12.41
C ALA A 196 -2.51 -0.31 11.43
N LEU A 197 -1.48 -1.14 11.51
CA LEU A 197 -1.37 -2.35 10.67
C LEU A 197 -2.47 -3.38 11.01
N SER A 198 -2.81 -3.52 12.29
CA SER A 198 -3.94 -4.34 12.72
C SER A 198 -5.26 -3.84 12.12
N ILE A 199 -5.52 -2.51 12.18
CA ILE A 199 -6.70 -1.89 11.58
C ILE A 199 -6.75 -2.13 10.07
N GLN A 200 -5.66 -1.88 9.35
CA GLN A 200 -5.56 -2.11 7.89
C GLN A 200 -5.82 -3.58 7.51
N SER A 201 -5.41 -4.51 8.36
CA SER A 201 -5.54 -5.96 8.10
C SER A 201 -6.95 -6.51 8.32
N GLN A 202 -7.88 -5.72 8.88
CA GLN A 202 -9.25 -6.17 9.09
C GLN A 202 -9.97 -6.40 7.75
N PRO A 203 -10.86 -7.40 7.64
CA PRO A 203 -11.54 -7.72 6.38
C PRO A 203 -12.29 -6.54 5.74
N ALA A 204 -12.81 -5.61 6.56
CA ALA A 204 -13.50 -4.41 6.09
C ALA A 204 -12.56 -3.33 5.51
N ASN A 205 -11.25 -3.42 5.78
CA ASN A 205 -10.25 -2.39 5.48
C ASN A 205 -9.15 -2.88 4.53
N VAL A 206 -8.95 -4.19 4.44
CA VAL A 206 -7.81 -4.79 3.71
C VAL A 206 -7.84 -4.48 2.22
N SER A 207 -9.01 -4.39 1.59
CA SER A 207 -9.12 -4.04 0.17
C SER A 207 -8.64 -2.61 -0.10
N THR A 208 -9.07 -1.64 0.70
CA THR A 208 -8.62 -0.25 0.61
C THR A 208 -7.12 -0.13 0.92
N SER A 209 -6.66 -0.81 1.98
CA SER A 209 -5.26 -0.77 2.40
C SER A 209 -4.33 -1.36 1.32
N LEU A 210 -4.73 -2.46 0.69
CA LEU A 210 -4.02 -3.04 -0.45
C LEU A 210 -4.03 -2.09 -1.64
N LYS A 211 -5.16 -1.43 -1.95
CA LYS A 211 -5.22 -0.43 -3.02
C LYS A 211 -4.25 0.73 -2.77
N GLN A 212 -4.18 1.28 -1.55
CA GLN A 212 -3.25 2.36 -1.22
C GLN A 212 -1.78 1.92 -1.38
N ARG A 213 -1.43 0.73 -0.90
CA ARG A 213 -0.08 0.16 -1.09
C ARG A 213 0.25 -0.06 -2.56
N ALA A 214 -0.75 -0.52 -3.30
CA ALA A 214 -0.65 -0.77 -4.71
C ALA A 214 -0.36 0.56 -5.44
N VAL A 215 -1.09 1.65 -5.15
CA VAL A 215 -0.83 2.98 -5.75
C VAL A 215 0.55 3.49 -5.35
N LEU A 216 0.92 3.40 -4.08
CA LEU A 216 2.26 3.78 -3.59
C LEU A 216 3.37 3.10 -4.38
N VAL A 217 3.25 1.79 -4.64
CA VAL A 217 4.25 1.05 -5.41
C VAL A 217 4.34 1.53 -6.85
N ASP A 218 3.20 1.82 -7.48
CA ASP A 218 3.16 2.35 -8.86
C ASP A 218 3.86 3.73 -8.91
N GLU A 219 3.58 4.61 -7.94
CA GLU A 219 4.21 5.94 -7.84
C GLU A 219 5.71 5.85 -7.57
N ILE A 220 6.17 4.91 -6.74
CA ILE A 220 7.61 4.68 -6.52
C ILE A 220 8.30 4.23 -7.82
N TRP A 221 7.69 3.31 -8.57
CA TRP A 221 8.23 2.88 -9.87
C TRP A 221 8.28 4.02 -10.87
N HIS A 222 7.23 4.84 -10.91
CA HIS A 222 7.17 6.02 -11.75
C HIS A 222 8.27 7.03 -11.40
N ALA A 223 8.40 7.39 -10.12
CA ALA A 223 9.41 8.31 -9.62
C ALA A 223 10.86 7.78 -9.79
N ALA A 224 11.06 6.46 -9.77
CA ALA A 224 12.36 5.84 -10.02
C ALA A 224 12.81 5.95 -11.50
N GLY A 225 11.89 6.33 -12.40
CA GLY A 225 12.15 6.52 -13.83
C GLY A 225 12.28 5.21 -14.61
N ASP A 226 11.65 4.12 -14.13
CA ASP A 226 11.67 2.84 -14.84
C ASP A 226 10.89 2.96 -16.16
N SER A 227 11.62 3.15 -17.25
CA SER A 227 11.10 3.32 -18.60
C SER A 227 11.23 1.98 -19.32
N GLY A 228 10.26 1.09 -19.10
CA GLY A 228 10.01 -0.02 -20.01
C GLY A 228 10.93 -1.23 -19.88
N SER A 229 11.15 -1.76 -18.67
CA SER A 229 11.72 -3.12 -18.58
C SER A 229 10.71 -4.17 -19.12
N ASP A 230 11.17 -5.16 -19.90
CA ASP A 230 10.39 -6.30 -20.46
C ASP A 230 9.66 -7.19 -19.42
N ILE A 231 9.88 -6.94 -18.13
CA ILE A 231 9.22 -7.67 -17.04
C ILE A 231 7.80 -7.13 -16.86
N ASP A 232 6.86 -8.08 -16.78
CA ASP A 232 5.46 -7.80 -16.49
C ASP A 232 5.32 -6.84 -15.30
N TRP A 233 4.55 -5.79 -15.51
CA TRP A 233 4.32 -4.75 -14.52
C TRP A 233 3.75 -5.32 -13.20
N TYR A 234 2.91 -6.37 -13.27
CA TYR A 234 2.37 -7.06 -12.08
C TYR A 234 3.46 -7.73 -11.25
N VAL A 235 4.50 -8.27 -11.89
CA VAL A 235 5.63 -8.88 -11.18
C VAL A 235 6.40 -7.80 -10.43
N LYS A 236 6.70 -6.67 -11.08
CA LYS A 236 7.36 -5.52 -10.42
C LYS A 236 6.55 -5.00 -9.24
N ARG A 237 5.23 -4.86 -9.41
CA ARG A 237 4.31 -4.42 -8.35
C ARG A 237 4.34 -5.38 -7.17
N THR A 238 4.26 -6.68 -7.45
CA THR A 238 4.24 -7.73 -6.43
C THR A 238 5.54 -7.76 -5.64
N VAL A 239 6.68 -7.72 -6.33
CA VAL A 239 7.99 -7.77 -5.68
C VAL A 239 8.23 -6.52 -4.83
N LEU A 240 8.04 -5.32 -5.38
CA LEU A 240 8.30 -4.08 -4.63
C LEU A 240 7.29 -3.91 -3.48
N GLY A 241 6.02 -4.24 -3.69
CA GLY A 241 5.00 -4.22 -2.64
C GLY A 241 5.29 -5.22 -1.51
N GLY A 242 5.83 -6.40 -1.86
CA GLY A 242 6.31 -7.38 -0.89
C GLY A 242 7.51 -6.89 -0.08
N ILE A 243 8.49 -6.26 -0.75
CA ILE A 243 9.64 -5.65 -0.08
C ILE A 243 9.19 -4.54 0.87
N TYR A 244 8.36 -3.61 0.40
CA TYR A 244 7.83 -2.53 1.23
C TYR A 244 7.12 -3.05 2.48
N SER A 245 6.21 -4.02 2.30
CA SER A 245 5.43 -4.57 3.41
C SER A 245 6.30 -5.36 4.40
N ALA A 246 7.30 -6.11 3.90
CA ALA A 246 8.26 -6.80 4.76
C ALA A 246 9.15 -5.82 5.54
N SER A 247 9.62 -4.75 4.90
CA SER A 247 10.42 -3.71 5.54
C SER A 247 9.63 -2.93 6.59
N GLU A 248 8.37 -2.64 6.33
CA GLU A 248 7.47 -1.98 7.29
C GLU A 248 7.28 -2.83 8.56
N VAL A 249 7.09 -4.15 8.41
CA VAL A 249 6.99 -5.06 9.56
C VAL A 249 8.34 -5.19 10.27
N TYR A 250 9.45 -5.25 9.54
CA TYR A 250 10.80 -5.31 10.11
C TYR A 250 11.08 -4.08 10.98
N MET A 251 10.72 -2.89 10.49
CA MET A 251 10.91 -1.60 11.16
C MET A 251 10.23 -1.54 12.54
N LEU A 252 9.13 -2.27 12.76
CA LEU A 252 8.46 -2.34 14.07
C LEU A 252 9.31 -2.96 15.17
N THR A 253 10.27 -3.80 14.78
CA THR A 253 11.12 -4.58 15.69
C THR A 253 12.57 -4.09 15.73
N ASP A 254 12.89 -3.09 14.90
CA ASP A 254 14.22 -2.53 14.77
C ASP A 254 14.50 -1.53 15.90
N ASN A 255 15.50 -1.85 16.73
CA ASN A 255 15.96 -1.00 17.84
C ASN A 255 17.34 -0.38 17.53
N SER A 256 17.83 -0.51 16.30
CA SER A 256 19.08 0.12 15.87
C SER A 256 18.93 1.66 15.81
N PRO A 257 20.03 2.42 16.00
CA PRO A 257 19.98 3.87 15.87
C PRO A 257 19.41 4.30 14.51
N GLU A 258 18.41 5.18 14.53
CA GLU A 258 17.76 5.72 13.34
C GLU A 258 17.27 4.65 12.33
N PHE A 259 16.92 3.46 12.79
CA PHE A 259 16.47 2.33 11.96
C PHE A 259 17.51 1.85 10.92
N HIS A 260 18.80 1.97 11.23
CA HIS A 260 19.90 1.55 10.36
C HIS A 260 19.72 0.12 9.80
N ASP A 261 19.27 -0.82 10.62
CA ASP A 261 19.09 -2.22 10.21
C ASP A 261 17.93 -2.37 9.21
N THR A 262 16.85 -1.59 9.37
CA THR A 262 15.75 -1.49 8.39
C THR A 262 16.27 -0.99 7.04
N TRP A 263 17.10 0.04 7.02
CA TRP A 263 17.66 0.58 5.77
C TRP A 263 18.60 -0.42 5.09
N THR A 264 19.40 -1.13 5.87
CA THR A 264 20.23 -2.23 5.37
C THR A 264 19.38 -3.35 4.79
N PHE A 265 18.28 -3.70 5.45
CA PHE A 265 17.32 -4.70 4.97
C PHE A 265 16.68 -4.28 3.64
N VAL A 266 16.19 -3.04 3.53
CA VAL A 266 15.61 -2.47 2.30
C VAL A 266 16.61 -2.54 1.14
N ASN A 267 17.82 -2.02 1.35
CA ASN A 267 18.87 -2.00 0.33
C ASN A 267 19.19 -3.40 -0.20
N ARG A 268 19.34 -4.36 0.72
CA ARG A 268 19.62 -5.75 0.36
C ARG A 268 18.47 -6.37 -0.43
N ARG A 269 17.22 -6.17 -0.01
CA ARG A 269 16.05 -6.75 -0.68
C ARG A 269 15.82 -6.18 -2.08
N ILE A 270 16.03 -4.88 -2.26
CA ILE A 270 15.91 -4.25 -3.58
C ILE A 270 17.04 -4.73 -4.50
N LYS A 271 18.26 -4.84 -3.98
CA LYS A 271 19.39 -5.40 -4.73
C LYS A 271 19.11 -6.84 -5.17
N ASP A 272 18.67 -7.70 -4.24
CA ASP A 272 18.33 -9.10 -4.54
C ASP A 272 17.26 -9.20 -5.64
N ALA A 273 16.23 -8.36 -5.58
CA ALA A 273 15.17 -8.32 -6.58
C ALA A 273 15.69 -7.92 -7.97
N LEU A 274 16.49 -6.85 -8.07
CA LEU A 274 17.02 -6.39 -9.35
C LEU A 274 18.07 -7.36 -9.93
N ASP A 275 18.85 -8.02 -9.09
CA ASP A 275 19.80 -9.04 -9.54
C ASP A 275 19.05 -10.28 -10.06
N LEU A 276 17.98 -10.71 -9.38
CA LEU A 276 17.13 -11.80 -9.87
C LEU A 276 16.50 -11.46 -11.24
N GLN A 277 16.07 -10.21 -11.43
CA GLN A 277 15.54 -9.74 -12.70
C GLN A 277 16.59 -9.80 -13.82
N LYS A 278 17.84 -9.40 -13.56
CA LYS A 278 18.95 -9.50 -14.53
C LYS A 278 19.25 -10.95 -14.89
N SER A 279 19.41 -11.81 -13.89
CA SER A 279 19.68 -13.25 -14.10
C SER A 279 18.57 -13.91 -14.93
N TYR A 280 17.31 -13.56 -14.70
CA TYR A 280 16.20 -14.09 -15.48
C TYR A 280 16.27 -13.66 -16.95
N LYS A 281 16.59 -12.39 -17.22
CA LYS A 281 16.77 -11.88 -18.59
C LYS A 281 17.92 -12.56 -19.33
N GLU A 282 19.05 -12.77 -18.66
CA GLU A 282 20.21 -13.46 -19.24
C GLU A 282 19.87 -14.91 -19.62
N VAL A 283 19.17 -15.64 -18.75
CA VAL A 283 18.72 -17.01 -19.04
C VAL A 283 17.70 -17.06 -20.17
N ALA A 284 16.73 -16.14 -20.20
CA ALA A 284 15.75 -16.04 -21.27
C ALA A 284 16.42 -15.79 -22.63
N TYR A 285 17.36 -14.84 -22.69
CA TYR A 285 18.13 -14.53 -23.90
C TYR A 285 18.97 -15.72 -24.39
N LEU A 286 19.65 -16.42 -23.48
CA LEU A 286 20.43 -17.61 -23.83
C LEU A 286 19.53 -18.72 -24.38
N THR A 287 18.34 -18.91 -23.81
CA THR A 287 17.37 -19.91 -24.27
C THR A 287 16.85 -19.57 -25.67
N GLU A 288 16.56 -18.29 -25.94
CA GLU A 288 16.12 -17.83 -27.26
C GLU A 288 17.22 -17.99 -28.31
N THR A 289 18.46 -17.62 -27.97
CA THR A 289 19.62 -17.72 -28.88
C THR A 289 19.97 -19.18 -29.19
N LEU A 290 19.95 -20.07 -28.19
CA LEU A 290 20.21 -21.49 -28.39
C LEU A 290 19.04 -22.20 -29.10
N GLY A 291 17.80 -21.81 -28.81
CA GLY A 291 16.61 -22.31 -29.51
C GLY A 291 16.62 -21.96 -30.99
N ALA A 292 17.02 -20.73 -31.34
CA ALA A 292 17.18 -20.31 -32.73
C ALA A 292 18.38 -20.98 -33.42
N GLY A 293 19.49 -21.22 -32.71
CA GLY A 293 20.71 -21.82 -33.25
C GLY A 293 20.67 -23.34 -33.46
N ILE A 294 19.85 -24.08 -32.69
CA ILE A 294 19.78 -25.55 -32.77
C ILE A 294 18.75 -26.02 -33.81
N GLY A 295 17.76 -25.18 -34.16
CA GLY A 295 16.72 -25.51 -35.15
C GLY A 295 17.23 -25.74 -36.58
N GLY A 296 18.34 -25.09 -36.99
CA GLY A 296 18.91 -25.26 -38.34
C GLY A 296 19.81 -26.48 -38.50
N SER A 297 20.47 -26.93 -37.43
CA SER A 297 21.50 -27.99 -37.52
C SER A 297 20.89 -29.40 -37.51
N ILE A 298 19.73 -29.59 -36.88
CA ILE A 298 19.06 -30.90 -36.82
C ILE A 298 18.45 -31.29 -38.17
N GLN A 299 17.93 -30.33 -38.95
CA GLN A 299 17.45 -30.61 -40.32
C GLN A 299 18.59 -30.98 -41.28
N GLY A 300 19.77 -30.37 -41.14
CA GLY A 300 20.94 -30.69 -41.95
C GLY A 300 21.53 -32.08 -41.68
N VAL A 301 21.48 -32.54 -40.42
CA VAL A 301 21.95 -33.88 -40.04
C VAL A 301 20.92 -34.97 -40.40
N LEU A 302 19.62 -34.71 -40.25
CA LEU A 302 18.59 -35.68 -40.67
C LEU A 302 18.61 -35.93 -42.19
N ASN A 303 18.72 -34.90 -43.03
CA ASN A 303 18.78 -35.10 -44.48
C ASN A 303 20.06 -35.84 -44.94
N LYS A 304 21.15 -35.78 -44.16
CA LYS A 304 22.41 -36.47 -44.47
C LYS A 304 22.41 -37.95 -44.04
N VAL A 305 21.51 -38.34 -43.12
CA VAL A 305 21.36 -39.72 -42.64
C VAL A 305 20.33 -40.51 -43.48
N PHE A 306 19.37 -39.84 -44.10
CA PHE A 306 18.37 -40.48 -44.97
C PHE A 306 18.76 -40.54 -46.48
N GLN A 307 19.97 -40.11 -46.85
CA GLN A 307 20.51 -40.18 -48.22
C GLN A 307 21.59 -41.26 -48.43
N LYS A 308 21.65 -42.29 -47.60
CA LYS A 308 22.49 -43.48 -47.84
C LYS A 308 21.67 -44.74 -47.94
#